data_AF-A0A0N0TGW9-F1
#
_entry.id   AF-A0A0N0TGW9-F1
#
_cell.length_a   1.000
_cell.length_b   1.000
_cell.length_c   1.000
_cell.angle_alpha   90.00
_cell.angle_beta   90.00
_cell.angle_gamma   90.00
#
_symmetry.space_group_name_H-M   'P 1'
#
loop_
_entity.id
_entity.type
_entity.pdbx_description
1 polymer ?
#
loop_
_entity_poly.entity_id
_entity_poly.type
_entity_poly.pdbx_seq_one_letter_code
_entity_poly.pdbx_strand_id
1 'polypeptide(L)'
;MRTEDPIIQPLLRIRDVAARGALYGLAAVPLLGVASLFVGDHNDRRTFLGVVGLLAAFLVGVGILLGLFFWWACRPDIRRCRDWHTVTGQGGPITVAAPVLLRVGVSALVLLPGAFGLHFLVEGAEYGSWLYGR
;
A
#
# COMPACT_ATOMS: atom_id res chain seq x y z
N MET A 1 -34.14 -4.08 -30.23
CA MET A 1 -33.29 -5.12 -30.88
C MET A 1 -31.87 -4.56 -30.93
N ARG A 2 -30.98 -5.11 -30.06
CA ARG A 2 -29.49 -5.06 -29.98
C ARG A 2 -28.74 -3.75 -30.29
N THR A 3 -27.72 -3.30 -29.55
CA THR A 3 -26.66 -3.96 -28.74
C THR A 3 -26.22 -2.96 -27.67
N GLU A 4 -26.25 -3.34 -26.38
CA GLU A 4 -25.02 -3.51 -25.60
C GLU A 4 -24.13 -2.28 -25.69
N ASP A 5 -24.28 -1.34 -24.74
CA ASP A 5 -23.19 -0.42 -24.43
C ASP A 5 -21.96 -1.29 -24.21
N PRO A 6 -20.97 -1.28 -25.12
CA PRO A 6 -19.79 -2.06 -24.90
C PRO A 6 -19.18 -1.44 -23.65
N ILE A 7 -18.98 -2.26 -22.62
CA ILE A 7 -18.13 -1.90 -21.49
C ILE A 7 -16.73 -1.73 -22.11
N ILE A 8 -16.47 -0.53 -22.66
CA ILE A 8 -15.21 -0.16 -23.28
C ILE A 8 -14.28 0.15 -22.12
N GLN A 9 -13.74 -0.91 -21.51
CA GLN A 9 -12.41 -0.89 -20.93
C GLN A 9 -12.02 -2.32 -20.52
N PRO A 10 -10.79 -2.76 -20.84
CA PRO A 10 -10.32 -4.08 -20.46
C PRO A 10 -10.38 -4.24 -18.93
N LEU A 11 -10.86 -5.40 -18.48
CA LEU A 11 -10.90 -5.82 -17.07
C LEU A 11 -9.60 -5.44 -16.37
N LEU A 12 -9.71 -4.78 -15.21
CA LEU A 12 -8.53 -4.38 -14.44
C LEU A 12 -7.77 -5.63 -14.01
N ARG A 13 -6.54 -5.80 -14.50
CA ARG A 13 -5.74 -6.97 -14.14
C ARG A 13 -5.11 -6.74 -12.76
N ILE A 14 -5.19 -7.74 -11.87
CA ILE A 14 -4.52 -7.71 -10.55
C ILE A 14 -3.05 -7.29 -10.69
N ARG A 15 -2.38 -7.74 -11.77
CA ARG A 15 -0.98 -7.39 -12.07
C ARG A 15 -0.75 -5.88 -12.18
N ASP A 16 -1.65 -5.15 -12.85
CA ASP A 16 -1.47 -3.71 -13.06
C ASP A 16 -1.75 -2.92 -11.78
N VAL A 17 -2.67 -3.44 -10.95
CA VAL A 17 -2.97 -2.92 -9.60
C VAL A 17 -1.76 -3.12 -8.68
N ALA A 18 -1.19 -4.33 -8.69
CA ALA A 18 -0.01 -4.68 -7.91
C ALA A 18 1.22 -3.88 -8.35
N ALA A 19 1.46 -3.74 -9.66
CA ALA A 19 2.58 -2.96 -10.18
C ALA A 19 2.54 -1.49 -9.71
N ARG A 20 1.34 -0.86 -9.73
CA ARG A 20 1.17 0.51 -9.21
C ARG A 20 1.37 0.58 -7.69
N GLY A 21 0.81 -0.37 -6.94
CA GLY A 21 1.04 -0.47 -5.49
C GLY A 21 2.52 -0.59 -5.16
N ALA A 22 3.24 -1.43 -5.92
CA ALA A 22 4.67 -1.63 -5.73
C ALA A 22 5.47 -0.35 -6.03
N LEU A 23 5.15 0.37 -7.12
CA LEU A 23 5.78 1.65 -7.43
C LEU A 23 5.58 2.70 -6.32
N TYR A 24 4.37 2.79 -5.75
CA TYR A 24 4.11 3.69 -4.63
C TYR A 24 4.88 3.29 -3.38
N GLY A 25 4.95 1.99 -3.07
CA GLY A 25 5.77 1.49 -1.97
C GLY A 25 7.25 1.80 -2.17
N LEU A 26 7.77 1.60 -3.38
CA LEU A 26 9.17 1.89 -3.74
C LEU A 26 9.52 3.37 -3.57
N ALA A 27 8.61 4.27 -3.96
CA ALA A 27 8.78 5.72 -3.75
C ALA A 27 8.66 6.12 -2.28
N ALA A 28 7.88 5.39 -1.49
CA ALA A 28 7.67 5.69 -0.07
C ALA A 28 8.87 5.27 0.82
N VAL A 29 9.67 4.28 0.43
CA VAL A 29 10.88 3.87 1.18
C VAL A 29 11.91 5.01 1.33
N PRO A 30 12.39 5.69 0.26
CA PRO A 30 13.34 6.79 0.42
C PRO A 30 12.73 7.98 1.16
N LEU A 31 11.43 8.25 0.98
CA LEU A 31 10.72 9.28 1.74
C LEU A 31 10.71 8.95 3.24
N LEU A 32 10.49 7.69 3.61
CA LEU A 32 10.57 7.25 5.00
C LEU A 32 11.99 7.40 5.56
N GLY A 33 13.02 7.07 4.76
CA GLY A 33 14.42 7.30 5.12
C GLY A 33 14.72 8.78 5.36
N VAL A 34 14.25 9.67 4.48
CA VAL A 34 14.39 11.11 4.67
C VAL A 34 13.63 11.60 5.90
N ALA A 35 12.39 11.12 6.11
CA ALA A 35 11.60 11.47 7.29
C ALA A 35 12.27 11.04 8.61
N SER A 36 12.91 9.87 8.63
CA SER A 36 13.58 9.39 9.85
C SER A 36 14.80 10.23 10.23
N LEU A 37 15.45 10.89 9.26
CA LEU A 37 16.57 11.82 9.53
C LEU A 37 16.13 13.10 10.25
N PHE A 38 14.86 13.48 10.14
CA PHE A 38 14.31 14.61 10.90
C PHE A 38 13.99 14.26 12.36
N VAL A 39 14.05 12.97 12.73
CA VAL A 39 13.93 12.51 14.12
C VAL A 39 15.34 12.51 14.73
N GLY A 40 15.61 13.47 15.61
CA GLY A 40 16.95 13.73 16.12
C GLY A 40 17.48 12.68 17.10
N ASP A 41 16.63 12.23 18.02
CA ASP A 41 16.97 11.25 19.04
C ASP A 41 16.97 9.82 18.47
N HIS A 42 17.96 9.03 18.91
CA HIS A 42 18.17 7.66 18.45
C HIS A 42 16.98 6.75 18.76
N ASN A 43 16.49 6.82 20.00
CA ASN A 43 15.43 5.97 20.48
C ASN A 43 14.11 6.34 19.81
N ASP A 44 13.82 7.63 19.67
CA ASP A 44 12.64 8.11 18.94
C ASP A 44 12.67 7.70 17.46
N ARG A 45 13.83 7.75 16.80
CA ARG A 45 13.98 7.31 15.41
C ARG A 45 13.70 5.81 15.27
N ARG A 46 14.21 5.01 16.21
CA ARG A 46 13.97 3.57 16.25
C ARG A 46 12.49 3.26 16.49
N THR A 47 11.86 3.93 17.44
CA THR A 47 10.43 3.80 17.73
C THR A 47 9.58 4.22 16.55
N PHE A 48 9.90 5.34 15.89
CA PHE A 48 9.21 5.81 14.68
C PHE A 48 9.26 4.75 13.57
N LEU A 49 10.44 4.24 13.23
CA LEU A 49 10.60 3.21 12.20
C LEU A 49 9.90 1.90 12.58
N GLY A 50 9.92 1.54 13.86
CA GLY A 50 9.21 0.36 14.38
C GLY A 50 7.68 0.51 14.25
N VAL A 51 7.13 1.65 14.63
CA VAL A 51 5.69 1.95 14.52
C VAL A 51 5.25 1.97 13.05
N VAL A 52 6.03 2.60 12.17
CA VAL A 52 5.76 2.59 10.72
C VAL A 52 5.83 1.18 10.14
N GLY A 53 6.80 0.37 10.57
CA GLY A 53 6.91 -1.04 10.18
C GLY A 53 5.72 -1.87 10.62
N LEU A 54 5.26 -1.69 11.87
CA LEU A 54 4.06 -2.36 12.40
C LEU A 54 2.79 -1.93 11.66
N LEU A 55 2.63 -0.63 11.41
CA LEU A 55 1.52 -0.10 10.63
C LEU A 55 1.52 -0.66 9.22
N ALA A 56 2.68 -0.74 8.57
CA ALA A 56 2.83 -1.36 7.26
C ALA A 56 2.42 -2.83 7.29
N ALA A 57 2.86 -3.60 8.29
CA ALA A 57 2.46 -5.00 8.45
C ALA A 57 0.95 -5.17 8.61
N PHE A 58 0.32 -4.30 9.40
CA PHE A 58 -1.13 -4.27 9.55
C PHE A 58 -1.84 -3.96 8.23
N LEU A 59 -1.38 -2.95 7.48
CA LEU A 59 -1.93 -2.58 6.18
C LEU A 59 -1.73 -3.65 5.10
N VAL A 60 -0.62 -4.40 5.15
CA VAL A 60 -0.42 -5.59 4.32
C VAL A 60 -1.51 -6.62 4.60
N GLY A 61 -1.66 -7.00 5.87
CA GLY A 61 -2.64 -8.01 6.27
C GLY A 61 -4.06 -7.62 5.88
N VAL A 62 -4.52 -6.45 6.35
CA VAL A 62 -5.88 -5.97 6.10
C VAL A 62 -6.10 -5.68 4.62
N GLY A 63 -5.17 -4.97 3.96
CA GLY A 63 -5.31 -4.55 2.57
C GLY A 63 -5.31 -5.73 1.59
N ILE A 64 -4.42 -6.71 1.80
CA ILE A 64 -4.36 -7.90 0.93
C ILE A 64 -5.54 -8.85 1.21
N LEU A 65 -5.84 -9.15 2.48
CA LEU A 65 -6.92 -10.09 2.80
C LEU A 65 -8.28 -9.55 2.38
N LEU A 66 -8.63 -8.32 2.76
CA LEU A 66 -9.89 -7.71 2.36
C LEU A 66 -9.93 -7.42 0.85
N GLY A 67 -8.81 -6.97 0.28
CA GLY A 67 -8.69 -6.71 -1.16
C GLY A 67 -8.91 -7.97 -2.00
N LEU A 68 -8.29 -9.10 -1.63
CA LEU A 68 -8.49 -10.39 -2.30
C LEU A 68 -9.89 -10.96 -2.05
N PHE A 69 -10.42 -10.84 -0.83
CA PHE A 69 -11.76 -11.28 -0.49
C PHE A 69 -12.81 -10.57 -1.34
N PHE A 70 -12.76 -9.24 -1.41
CA PHE A 70 -13.67 -8.46 -2.26
C PHE A 70 -13.43 -8.72 -3.75
N TRP A 71 -12.18 -8.93 -4.18
CA TRP A 71 -11.88 -9.31 -5.55
C TRP A 71 -12.49 -10.65 -5.94
N TRP A 72 -12.46 -11.63 -5.03
CA TRP A 72 -13.05 -12.94 -5.26
C TRP A 72 -14.58 -12.91 -5.23
N ALA A 73 -15.17 -12.16 -4.30
CA ALA A 73 -16.61 -11.97 -4.20
C ALA A 73 -17.21 -11.18 -5.38
N CYS A 74 -16.47 -10.22 -5.93
CA CYS A 74 -16.92 -9.34 -7.02
C CYS A 74 -16.32 -9.70 -8.39
N ARG A 75 -15.79 -10.92 -8.55
CA ARG A 75 -15.09 -11.39 -9.76
C ARG A 75 -15.74 -11.06 -11.11
N PRO A 76 -17.09 -11.09 -11.28
CA PRO A 76 -17.70 -10.78 -12.56
C PRO A 76 -17.82 -9.28 -12.88
N ASP A 77 -17.63 -8.35 -11.91
CA ASP A 77 -17.92 -6.91 -12.11
C ASP A 77 -16.89 -5.99 -11.43
N ILE A 78 -15.61 -6.20 -11.72
CA ILE A 78 -14.52 -5.39 -11.16
C ILE A 78 -14.33 -4.11 -12.00
N ARG A 79 -14.90 -3.01 -11.50
CA ARG A 79 -14.88 -1.69 -12.17
C ARG A 79 -13.78 -0.78 -11.63
N ARG A 80 -13.32 0.17 -12.46
CA ARG A 80 -12.32 1.18 -12.06
C ARG A 80 -12.94 2.22 -11.12
N CYS A 81 -12.16 2.78 -10.19
CA CYS A 81 -12.58 3.95 -9.39
C CYS A 81 -13.13 5.12 -10.21
N ARG A 82 -12.68 5.25 -11.48
CA ARG A 82 -13.10 6.33 -12.37
C ARG A 82 -14.56 6.21 -12.80
N ASP A 83 -15.12 5.00 -12.80
CA ASP A 83 -16.49 4.73 -13.20
C ASP A 83 -17.45 4.73 -12.01
N TRP A 84 -17.04 5.27 -10.84
CA TRP A 84 -17.88 5.38 -9.64
C TRP A 84 -19.25 6.00 -9.92
N HIS A 85 -19.32 6.93 -10.87
CA HIS A 85 -20.56 7.62 -11.24
C HIS A 85 -21.55 6.73 -12.03
N THR A 86 -21.11 5.61 -12.61
CA THR A 86 -22.01 4.69 -13.35
C THR A 86 -22.59 3.59 -12.47
N VAL A 87 -22.29 3.63 -11.17
CA VAL A 87 -22.61 2.56 -10.23
C VAL A 87 -23.91 2.90 -9.50
N THR A 88 -25.01 2.28 -9.93
CA THR A 88 -26.33 2.38 -9.30
C THR A 88 -26.61 1.10 -8.50
N GLY A 89 -26.35 1.10 -7.18
CA GLY A 89 -26.73 -0.01 -6.27
C GLY A 89 -25.86 -0.16 -5.01
N GLN A 90 -26.41 -0.79 -3.96
CA GLN A 90 -25.76 -0.97 -2.64
C GLN A 90 -24.44 -1.78 -2.66
N GLY A 91 -24.23 -2.67 -3.65
CA GLY A 91 -22.99 -3.44 -3.81
C GLY A 91 -21.89 -2.72 -4.61
N GLY A 92 -22.21 -1.55 -5.15
CA GLY A 92 -21.34 -0.74 -5.99
C GLY A 92 -20.01 -0.26 -5.39
N PRO A 93 -19.96 0.17 -4.12
CA PRO A 93 -18.72 0.61 -3.49
C PRO A 93 -17.68 -0.50 -3.34
N ILE A 94 -18.12 -1.76 -3.22
CA ILE A 94 -17.28 -2.92 -2.92
C ILE A 94 -16.43 -3.31 -4.14
N THR A 95 -16.96 -3.15 -5.34
CA THR A 95 -16.24 -3.44 -6.60
C THR A 95 -15.07 -2.49 -6.84
N VAL A 96 -15.13 -1.29 -6.24
CA VAL A 96 -14.08 -0.27 -6.30
C VAL A 96 -13.12 -0.34 -5.11
N ALA A 97 -13.61 -0.74 -3.94
CA ALA A 97 -12.79 -0.91 -2.74
C ALA A 97 -11.71 -2.00 -2.93
N ALA A 98 -12.03 -3.09 -3.64
CA ALA A 98 -11.11 -4.21 -3.88
C ALA A 98 -9.76 -3.79 -4.50
N PRO A 99 -9.70 -3.08 -5.65
CA PRO A 99 -8.43 -2.64 -6.22
C PRO A 99 -7.71 -1.58 -5.38
N VAL A 100 -8.42 -0.78 -4.58
CA VAL A 100 -7.79 0.22 -3.69
C VAL A 100 -7.10 -0.48 -2.52
N LEU A 101 -7.81 -1.40 -1.84
CA LEU A 101 -7.28 -2.20 -0.74
C LEU A 101 -6.05 -3.02 -1.18
N LEU A 102 -6.11 -3.64 -2.35
CA LEU A 102 -4.96 -4.33 -2.92
C LEU A 102 -3.78 -3.40 -3.19
N ARG A 103 -4.00 -2.18 -3.70
CA ARG A 103 -2.90 -1.21 -3.89
C ARG A 103 -2.25 -0.83 -2.58
N VAL A 104 -3.05 -0.52 -1.57
CA VAL A 104 -2.57 -0.14 -0.22
C VAL A 104 -1.79 -1.29 0.40
N GLY A 105 -2.32 -2.51 0.32
CA GLY A 105 -1.65 -3.70 0.82
C GLY A 105 -0.32 -3.98 0.11
N VAL A 106 -0.28 -3.87 -1.22
CA VAL A 106 0.96 -4.08 -1.99
C VAL A 106 1.99 -2.95 -1.76
N SER A 107 1.55 -1.69 -1.64
CA SER A 107 2.47 -0.61 -1.29
C SER A 107 3.06 -0.80 0.11
N ALA A 108 2.24 -1.22 1.07
CA ALA A 108 2.70 -1.53 2.41
C ALA A 108 3.64 -2.74 2.44
N LEU A 109 3.43 -3.73 1.55
CA LEU A 109 4.28 -4.91 1.43
C LEU A 109 5.70 -4.55 0.99
N VAL A 110 5.84 -3.57 0.11
CA VAL A 110 7.15 -3.06 -0.33
C VAL A 110 7.76 -2.12 0.72
N LEU A 111 6.94 -1.34 1.42
CA LEU A 111 7.40 -0.43 2.45
C LEU A 111 7.91 -1.16 3.70
N LEU A 112 7.32 -2.29 4.06
CA LEU A 112 7.67 -3.10 5.23
C LEU A 112 9.16 -3.47 5.28
N PRO A 113 9.75 -4.14 4.27
CA PRO A 113 11.18 -4.45 4.30
C PRO A 113 12.06 -3.20 4.30
N GLY A 114 11.61 -2.08 3.72
CA GLY A 114 12.31 -0.81 3.80
C GLY A 114 12.35 -0.23 5.21
N ALA A 115 11.21 -0.24 5.91
CA ALA A 115 11.10 0.22 7.29
C ALA A 115 11.92 -0.65 8.25
N PHE A 116 11.85 -1.98 8.11
CA PHE A 116 12.66 -2.91 8.90
C PHE A 116 14.15 -2.79 8.60
N GLY A 117 14.52 -2.66 7.32
CA GLY A 117 15.91 -2.45 6.92
C GLY A 117 16.49 -1.19 7.55
N LEU A 118 15.75 -0.08 7.51
CA LEU A 118 16.15 1.16 8.18
C LEU A 118 16.21 1.01 9.70
N HIS A 119 15.26 0.29 10.30
CA HIS A 119 15.26 0.06 11.75
C HIS A 119 16.51 -0.69 12.22
N PHE A 120 16.89 -1.77 11.53
CA PHE A 120 18.11 -2.52 11.85
C PHE A 120 19.39 -1.73 11.55
N LEU A 121 19.37 -0.90 10.51
CA LEU A 121 20.51 -0.04 10.16
C LEU A 121 20.74 1.03 11.23
N VAL A 122 19.66 1.61 11.77
CA VAL A 122 19.73 2.52 12.93
C VAL A 122 20.16 1.77 14.18
N GLU A 123 19.59 0.60 14.48
CA GLU A 123 19.96 -0.21 15.64
C GLU A 123 21.45 -0.61 15.65
N GLY A 124 22.01 -0.92 14.48
CA GLY A 124 23.42 -1.28 14.33
C GLY A 124 24.38 -0.08 14.24
N ALA A 125 23.90 1.16 14.35
CA ALA A 125 24.74 2.33 14.23
C ALA A 125 25.67 2.49 15.44
N GLU A 126 26.96 2.70 15.19
CA GLU A 126 27.94 2.94 16.25
C GLU A 126 27.67 4.26 16.99
N TYR A 127 27.92 4.25 18.31
CA TYR A 127 27.75 5.40 19.18
C TYR A 127 28.63 6.57 18.71
N GLY A 128 28.03 7.74 18.45
CA GLY A 128 28.72 8.92 17.92
C GLY A 128 28.77 9.02 16.38
N SER A 129 28.22 8.04 15.66
CA SER A 129 28.00 8.17 14.22
C SER A 129 26.87 9.17 13.92
N TRP A 130 26.92 9.79 12.74
CA TRP A 130 25.85 10.70 12.28
C TRP A 130 24.47 10.02 12.22
N LEU A 131 24.46 8.70 12.08
CA LEU A 131 23.27 7.86 11.97
C LEU A 131 22.74 7.42 13.34
N TYR A 132 23.59 7.41 14.37
CA TYR A 132 23.17 7.24 15.76
C TYR A 132 22.30 8.41 16.21
N GLY A 133 22.56 9.63 15.72
CA GLY A 133 21.91 10.83 16.23
C GLY A 133 22.60 11.35 17.49
N ARG A 134 22.12 12.48 18.01
CA ARG A 134 22.61 13.06 19.27
C ARG A 134 21.81 12.51 20.44
#